data_AF-A0A6A6EB04-F1
#
_entry.id   AF-A0A6A6EB04-F1
#
_cell.length_a   1.000
_cell.length_b   1.000
_cell.length_c   1.000
_cell.angle_alpha   90.00
_cell.angle_beta   90.00
_cell.angle_gamma   90.00
#
_symmetry.space_group_name_H-M   'P 1'
#
loop_
_entity.id
_entity.type
_entity.pdbx_description
1 polymer ?
#
loop_
_entity_poly.entity_id
_entity_poly.type
_entity_poly.pdbx_seq_one_letter_code
_entity_poly.pdbx_strand_id
1 'polypeptide(L)'
;IVVGNFYLFITASLAELNSAIPTTGGAYRWASVTPGRNVGDICGFFAGYWNCLAYCFGVCSLASVSSGGLVQLYTLQHGNLEPQRWMVFICYWTIIRSAAPSFFFGNRLLPCINNGWMALVIGGWFTSIIIVDVLSGQYSRSRDSSTFV
;
A
#
# COMPACT_ATOMS: atom_id res chain seq x y z
N ILE A 1 -12.06 7.82 12.93
CA ILE A 1 -12.94 8.97 12.63
C ILE A 1 -12.16 10.28 12.47
N VAL A 2 -11.41 10.74 13.47
CA VAL A 2 -10.64 12.00 13.39
C VAL A 2 -9.65 12.01 12.21
N VAL A 3 -8.83 10.97 12.10
CA VAL A 3 -7.87 10.80 10.99
C VAL A 3 -8.57 10.78 9.63
N GLY A 4 -9.72 10.11 9.53
CA GLY A 4 -10.50 10.04 8.29
C GLY A 4 -11.00 11.41 7.83
N ASN A 5 -11.54 12.22 8.75
CA ASN A 5 -11.97 13.58 8.44
C ASN A 5 -10.81 14.45 7.94
N PHE A 6 -9.65 14.39 8.59
CA PHE A 6 -8.47 15.13 8.15
C PHE A 6 -8.02 14.72 6.74
N TYR A 7 -7.98 13.42 6.42
CA TYR A 7 -7.66 12.96 5.08
C TYR A 7 -8.68 13.40 4.02
N LEU A 8 -9.96 13.49 4.37
CA LEU A 8 -10.99 14.00 3.47
C LEU A 8 -10.78 15.48 3.14
N PHE A 9 -10.48 16.32 4.14
CA PHE A 9 -10.18 17.74 3.91
C PHE A 9 -8.92 17.93 3.05
N ILE A 10 -7.87 17.15 3.31
CA ILE A 10 -6.64 17.18 2.51
C ILE A 10 -6.95 16.79 1.06
N THR A 11 -7.69 15.70 0.86
CA THR A 11 -8.05 15.21 -0.49
C THR A 11 -8.95 16.19 -1.23
N ALA A 12 -9.91 16.82 -0.54
CA ALA A 12 -10.78 17.83 -1.13
C ALA A 12 -9.97 19.06 -1.59
N SER A 13 -9.04 19.55 -0.76
CA SER A 13 -8.16 20.67 -1.15
C SER A 13 -7.26 20.32 -2.34
N LEU A 14 -6.81 19.07 -2.43
CA LEU A 14 -6.01 18.57 -3.53
C LEU A 14 -6.85 18.42 -4.81
N ALA A 15 -8.12 18.03 -4.69
CA ALA A 15 -9.06 17.92 -5.81
C ALA A 15 -9.37 19.29 -6.43
N GLU A 16 -9.60 20.32 -5.61
CA GLU A 16 -9.77 21.69 -6.08
C GLU A 16 -8.53 22.20 -6.83
N LEU A 17 -7.34 21.90 -6.31
CA LEU A 17 -6.08 22.30 -6.94
C LEU A 17 -5.85 21.56 -8.27
N ASN A 18 -6.16 20.27 -8.33
CA ASN A 18 -6.13 19.47 -9.57
C ASN A 18 -7.11 20.03 -10.62
N SER A 19 -8.32 20.42 -10.21
CA SER A 19 -9.31 21.00 -11.13
C SER A 19 -8.83 22.33 -11.74
N ALA A 20 -8.08 23.13 -10.99
CA ALA A 20 -7.52 24.39 -11.47
C ALA A 20 -6.31 24.19 -12.39
N ILE A 21 -5.51 23.14 -12.17
CA ILE A 21 -4.25 22.89 -12.89
C ILE A 21 -4.15 21.40 -13.27
N PRO A 22 -4.77 21.00 -14.40
CA PRO A 22 -4.63 19.65 -14.91
C PRO A 22 -3.24 19.49 -15.53
N THR A 23 -2.25 19.11 -14.72
CA THR A 23 -0.88 18.89 -15.20
C THR A 23 -0.40 17.49 -14.88
N THR A 24 0.18 16.84 -15.87
CA THR A 24 0.78 15.49 -15.78
C THR A 24 2.01 15.44 -14.86
N GLY A 25 2.47 16.59 -14.34
CA GLY A 25 3.64 16.74 -13.46
C GLY A 25 3.39 16.52 -11.96
N GLY A 26 2.16 16.21 -11.55
CA GLY A 26 1.83 15.82 -10.18
C GLY A 26 2.11 16.89 -9.11
N ALA A 27 2.27 16.43 -7.86
CA ALA A 27 2.44 17.29 -6.67
C ALA A 27 3.60 18.30 -6.77
N TYR A 28 4.64 18.01 -7.57
CA TYR A 28 5.77 18.91 -7.82
C TYR A 28 5.35 20.19 -8.57
N ARG A 29 4.47 20.05 -9.56
CA ARG A 29 3.96 21.20 -10.33
C ARG A 29 3.02 22.05 -9.48
N TRP A 30 2.21 21.41 -8.65
CA TRP A 30 1.30 22.07 -7.73
C TRP A 30 2.04 22.84 -6.62
N ALA A 31 3.10 22.24 -6.07
CA ALA A 31 3.95 22.86 -5.05
C ALA A 31 4.81 24.01 -5.58
N SER A 32 5.14 24.03 -6.88
CA SER A 32 5.89 25.14 -7.50
C SER A 32 5.00 26.29 -7.96
N VAL A 33 3.71 26.05 -8.25
CA VAL A 33 2.78 27.10 -8.71
C VAL A 33 2.17 27.90 -7.54
N THR A 34 1.98 27.27 -6.38
CA THR A 34 1.35 27.90 -5.20
C THR A 34 2.15 29.07 -4.57
N PRO A 35 3.51 29.06 -4.50
CA PRO A 35 4.30 30.11 -3.82
C PRO A 35 4.69 31.31 -4.70
N GLY A 36 4.41 31.28 -6.01
CA GLY A 36 4.82 32.33 -6.95
C GLY A 36 6.25 32.18 -7.53
N ARG A 37 6.53 32.99 -8.57
CA ARG A 37 7.64 32.83 -9.54
C ARG A 37 9.07 32.84 -8.97
N ASN A 38 9.27 33.29 -7.73
CA ASN A 38 10.60 33.37 -7.10
C ASN A 38 10.88 32.27 -6.06
N VAL A 39 9.85 31.64 -5.46
CA VAL A 39 10.01 30.61 -4.42
C VAL A 39 9.48 29.24 -4.88
N GLY A 40 8.78 29.21 -6.02
CA GLY A 40 8.20 28.00 -6.61
C GLY A 40 9.21 26.88 -6.88
N ASP A 41 10.42 27.19 -7.36
CA ASP A 41 11.41 26.17 -7.69
C ASP A 41 11.96 25.46 -6.43
N ILE A 42 12.16 26.20 -5.34
CA ILE A 42 12.66 25.65 -4.06
C ILE A 42 11.56 24.81 -3.40
N CYS A 43 10.33 25.33 -3.31
CA CYS A 43 9.20 24.60 -2.76
C CYS A 43 8.85 23.35 -3.58
N GLY A 44 8.94 23.44 -4.92
CA GLY A 44 8.82 22.28 -5.81
C GLY A 44 9.88 21.23 -5.50
N PHE A 45 11.17 21.63 -5.41
CA PHE A 45 12.26 20.72 -5.05
C PHE A 45 12.03 19.98 -3.74
N PHE A 46 11.67 20.70 -2.67
CA PHE A 46 11.37 20.07 -1.38
C PHE A 46 10.16 19.13 -1.47
N ALA A 47 9.08 19.54 -2.15
CA ALA A 47 7.91 18.68 -2.33
C ALA A 47 8.25 17.38 -3.07
N GLY A 48 9.07 17.45 -4.13
CA GLY A 48 9.56 16.27 -4.85
C GLY A 48 10.47 15.40 -3.99
N TYR A 49 11.40 16.02 -3.25
CA TYR A 49 12.32 15.32 -2.36
C TYR A 49 11.60 14.56 -1.25
N TRP A 50 10.66 15.21 -0.57
CA TRP A 50 9.82 14.58 0.46
C TRP A 50 8.93 13.47 -0.11
N ASN A 51 8.40 13.65 -1.32
CA ASN A 51 7.62 12.61 -1.98
C ASN A 51 8.47 11.37 -2.29
N CYS A 52 9.67 11.55 -2.84
CA CYS A 52 10.61 10.46 -3.11
C CYS A 52 10.99 9.71 -1.82
N LEU A 53 11.30 10.44 -0.73
CA LEU A 53 11.59 9.85 0.57
C LEU A 53 10.40 9.06 1.11
N ALA A 54 9.19 9.61 1.05
CA ALA A 54 7.98 8.94 1.52
C ALA A 54 7.75 7.61 0.79
N TYR A 55 7.91 7.59 -0.53
CA TYR A 55 7.81 6.35 -1.30
C TYR A 55 8.92 5.35 -0.96
N CYS A 56 10.17 5.80 -0.78
CA CYS A 56 11.28 4.94 -0.39
C CYS A 56 11.03 4.28 0.97
N PHE A 57 10.66 5.06 1.98
CA PHE A 57 10.31 4.55 3.31
C PHE A 57 9.07 3.66 3.27
N GLY A 58 8.09 3.99 2.44
CA GLY A 58 6.89 3.17 2.24
C GLY A 58 7.23 1.78 1.71
N VAL A 59 8.07 1.70 0.67
CA VAL A 59 8.51 0.41 0.12
C VAL A 59 9.32 -0.39 1.15
N CYS A 60 10.24 0.25 1.88
CA CYS A 60 10.99 -0.40 2.96
C CYS A 60 10.07 -0.94 4.06
N SER A 61 9.05 -0.18 4.45
CA SER A 61 8.08 -0.60 5.46
C SER A 61 7.26 -1.81 4.99
N LEU A 62 6.72 -1.74 3.78
CA LEU A 62 5.95 -2.84 3.18
C LEU A 62 6.81 -4.10 2.98
N ALA A 63 8.07 -3.94 2.58
CA ALA A 63 9.03 -5.04 2.48
C ALA A 63 9.31 -5.68 3.86
N SER A 64 9.37 -4.87 4.94
CA SER A 64 9.57 -5.37 6.29
C SER A 64 8.35 -6.12 6.84
N VAL A 65 7.14 -5.68 6.52
CA VAL A 65 5.91 -6.36 6.95
C VAL A 65 5.73 -7.67 6.19
N SER A 66 5.95 -7.64 4.87
CA SER A 66 5.84 -8.83 4.02
C SER A 66 6.88 -9.91 4.35
N SER A 67 8.12 -9.54 4.68
CA SER A 67 9.12 -10.51 5.11
C SER A 67 8.73 -11.20 6.42
N GLY A 68 8.14 -10.47 7.36
CA GLY A 68 7.57 -11.06 8.59
C GLY A 68 6.42 -12.04 8.29
N GLY A 69 5.52 -11.66 7.37
CA GLY A 69 4.41 -12.52 6.95
C GLY A 69 4.87 -13.79 6.23
N LEU A 70 5.88 -13.71 5.37
CA LEU A 70 6.45 -14.87 4.68
C LEU A 70 7.07 -15.88 5.66
N VAL A 71 7.78 -15.40 6.68
CA VAL A 71 8.35 -16.28 7.72
C VAL A 71 7.24 -16.95 8.52
N GLN A 72 6.16 -16.23 8.87
CA GLN A 72 5.00 -16.83 9.54
C GLN A 72 4.31 -17.91 8.70
N LEU A 73 4.09 -17.66 7.40
CA LEU A 73 3.54 -18.67 6.49
C LEU A 73 4.44 -19.90 6.41
N TYR A 74 5.76 -19.70 6.36
CA TYR A 74 6.72 -20.79 6.31
C TYR A 74 6.72 -21.64 7.59
N THR A 75 6.59 -21.01 8.77
CA THR A 75 6.47 -21.74 10.05
C THR A 75 5.19 -22.57 10.16
N LEU A 76 4.08 -22.11 9.57
CA LEU A 76 2.82 -22.86 9.54
C LEU A 76 2.91 -24.10 8.64
N GLN A 77 3.69 -24.02 7.56
CA GLN A 77 3.82 -25.11 6.59
C GLN A 77 4.85 -26.17 7.03
N HIS A 78 5.89 -25.78 7.77
CA HIS A 78 6.91 -26.67 8.32
C HIS A 78 7.04 -26.45 9.83
N GLY A 79 6.22 -27.15 10.61
CA GLY A 79 6.07 -26.96 12.07
C GLY A 79 7.29 -27.31 12.94
N ASN A 80 8.52 -27.26 12.41
CA ASN A 80 9.76 -27.58 13.13
C ASN A 80 10.82 -26.46 13.05
N LEU A 81 10.45 -25.26 12.59
CA LEU A 81 11.40 -24.15 12.41
C LEU A 81 11.01 -22.99 13.32
N GLU A 82 11.88 -22.69 14.28
CA GLU A 82 11.73 -21.48 15.09
C GLU A 82 11.99 -20.24 14.22
N PRO A 83 11.09 -19.24 14.21
CA PRO A 83 11.26 -18.04 13.42
C PRO A 83 12.45 -17.21 13.94
N GLN A 84 13.58 -17.30 13.26
CA GLN A 84 14.79 -16.54 13.60
C GLN A 84 14.88 -15.22 12.82
N ARG A 85 15.44 -14.18 13.48
CA ARG A 85 15.53 -12.81 12.94
C ARG A 85 16.30 -12.74 11.60
N TRP A 86 17.29 -13.61 11.39
CA TRP A 86 18.09 -13.62 10.17
C TRP A 86 17.29 -14.04 8.93
N MET A 87 16.27 -14.90 9.09
CA MET A 87 15.41 -15.35 7.99
C MET A 87 14.59 -14.18 7.46
N VAL A 88 14.04 -13.34 8.36
CA VAL A 88 13.32 -12.11 8.02
C VAL A 88 14.22 -11.14 7.24
N PHE A 89 15.49 -11.02 7.64
CA PHE A 89 16.47 -10.17 6.97
C PHE A 89 16.77 -10.63 5.54
N ILE A 90 16.97 -11.94 5.31
CA ILE A 90 17.21 -12.48 3.97
C ILE A 90 15.99 -12.31 3.07
N CYS A 91 14.78 -12.59 3.58
CA CYS A 91 13.54 -12.36 2.84
C CYS A 91 13.41 -10.88 2.45
N TYR A 92 13.62 -9.96 3.40
CA TYR A 92 13.60 -8.52 3.15
C TYR A 92 14.58 -8.10 2.04
N TRP A 93 15.83 -8.55 2.12
CA TRP A 93 16.87 -8.19 1.16
C TRP A 93 16.57 -8.72 -0.25
N THR A 94 16.04 -9.95 -0.34
CA THR A 94 15.65 -10.58 -1.61
C THR A 94 14.47 -9.85 -2.27
N ILE A 95 13.47 -9.42 -1.49
CA ILE A 95 12.31 -8.67 -1.99
C ILE A 95 12.76 -7.33 -2.58
N ILE A 96 13.58 -6.56 -1.88
CA ILE A 96 14.06 -5.26 -2.37
C ILE A 96 14.96 -5.43 -3.59
N ARG A 97 15.84 -6.44 -3.59
CA ARG A 97 16.78 -6.64 -4.69
C ARG A 97 16.10 -7.12 -5.98
N SER A 98 14.98 -7.83 -5.87
CA SER A 98 14.15 -8.27 -7.00
C SER A 98 13.19 -7.17 -7.50
N ALA A 99 12.76 -6.26 -6.62
CA ALA A 99 11.99 -5.09 -7.02
C ALA A 99 12.80 -4.16 -7.93
N ALA A 100 14.06 -3.88 -7.62
CA ALA A 100 14.93 -2.97 -8.38
C ALA A 100 14.99 -3.25 -9.90
N PRO A 101 15.30 -4.47 -10.39
CA PRO A 101 15.34 -4.75 -11.84
C PRO A 101 13.97 -4.69 -12.51
N SER A 102 12.88 -4.97 -11.77
CA SER A 102 11.51 -4.90 -12.31
C SER A 102 11.11 -3.47 -12.72
N PHE A 103 11.65 -2.46 -12.03
CA PHE A 103 11.45 -1.05 -12.39
C PHE A 103 12.22 -0.65 -13.66
N PHE A 104 13.44 -1.16 -13.87
CA PHE A 104 14.25 -0.80 -15.04
C PHE A 104 13.73 -1.45 -16.34
N PHE A 105 13.24 -2.69 -16.27
CA PHE A 105 12.85 -3.46 -17.46
C PHE A 105 11.42 -3.15 -17.94
N GLY A 106 10.69 -2.30 -17.22
CA GLY A 106 9.23 -2.40 -17.14
C GLY A 106 8.40 -1.31 -17.81
N ASN A 107 8.92 -0.38 -18.61
CA ASN A 107 8.10 0.75 -19.11
C ASN A 107 6.82 0.30 -19.88
N ARG A 108 6.86 -0.87 -20.53
CA ARG A 108 5.70 -1.45 -21.22
C ARG A 108 4.93 -2.50 -20.39
N LEU A 109 5.57 -3.08 -19.37
CA LEU A 109 4.97 -4.09 -18.49
C LEU A 109 4.22 -3.48 -17.31
N LEU A 110 4.62 -2.30 -16.85
CA LEU A 110 3.99 -1.53 -15.78
C LEU A 110 2.47 -1.38 -15.94
N PRO A 111 1.91 -0.98 -17.11
CA PRO A 111 0.46 -0.86 -17.25
C PRO A 111 -0.27 -2.22 -17.14
N CYS A 112 0.31 -3.30 -17.68
CA CYS A 112 -0.27 -4.65 -17.57
C CYS A 112 -0.24 -5.16 -16.13
N ILE A 113 0.90 -5.02 -15.46
CA ILE A 113 1.08 -5.41 -14.06
C ILE A 113 0.12 -4.61 -13.16
N ASN A 114 -0.01 -3.31 -13.40
CA ASN A 114 -0.90 -2.44 -12.62
C ASN A 114 -2.38 -2.85 -12.75
N ASN A 115 -2.86 -3.15 -13.96
CA ASN A 115 -4.23 -3.63 -14.16
C ASN A 115 -4.45 -5.00 -13.49
N GLY A 116 -3.45 -5.89 -13.53
CA GLY A 116 -3.48 -7.15 -12.80
C GLY A 116 -3.62 -6.96 -11.29
N TRP A 117 -2.79 -6.09 -10.69
CA TRP A 117 -2.88 -5.78 -9.27
C TRP A 117 -4.22 -5.16 -8.88
N MET A 118 -4.74 -4.24 -9.69
CA MET A 118 -6.06 -3.64 -9.45
C MET A 118 -7.16 -4.70 -9.43
N ALA A 119 -7.17 -5.62 -10.40
CA ALA A 119 -8.13 -6.72 -10.43
C ALA A 119 -8.01 -7.64 -9.20
N LEU A 120 -6.78 -7.95 -8.76
CA LEU A 120 -6.54 -8.77 -7.57
C LEU A 120 -7.02 -8.10 -6.28
N VAL A 121 -6.79 -6.80 -6.11
CA VAL A 121 -7.22 -6.05 -4.92
C VAL A 121 -8.74 -6.00 -4.83
N ILE A 122 -9.41 -5.69 -5.94
CA ILE A 122 -10.87 -5.64 -6.00
C ILE A 122 -11.45 -7.04 -5.72
N GLY A 123 -10.92 -8.07 -6.39
CA GLY A 123 -11.34 -9.46 -6.16
C GLY A 123 -11.10 -9.94 -4.72
N GLY A 124 -9.96 -9.58 -4.12
CA GLY A 124 -9.61 -9.91 -2.74
C GLY A 124 -10.55 -9.26 -1.72
N TRP A 125 -10.97 -8.01 -1.97
CA TRP A 125 -11.94 -7.31 -1.14
C TRP A 125 -13.31 -7.99 -1.17
N PHE A 126 -13.83 -8.33 -2.35
CA PHE A 126 -15.07 -9.09 -2.48
C PHE A 126 -14.99 -10.46 -1.81
N THR A 127 -13.88 -11.18 -2.01
CA THR A 127 -13.66 -12.50 -1.40
C THR A 127 -13.69 -12.41 0.12
N SER A 128 -13.10 -11.36 0.70
CA SER A 128 -13.08 -11.14 2.15
C SER A 128 -14.48 -10.88 2.71
N ILE A 129 -15.34 -10.12 2.01
CA ILE A 129 -16.74 -9.90 2.41
C ILE A 129 -17.51 -11.22 2.45
N ILE A 130 -17.35 -12.05 1.41
CA ILE A 130 -18.02 -13.35 1.31
C ILE A 130 -17.59 -14.28 2.44
N ILE A 131 -16.29 -14.33 2.76
CA ILE A 131 -15.78 -15.17 3.85
C ILE A 131 -16.34 -14.70 5.20
N VAL A 132 -16.37 -13.40 5.46
CA VAL A 132 -16.92 -12.84 6.71
C VAL A 132 -18.41 -13.14 6.82
N ASP A 133 -19.16 -13.00 5.74
CA ASP A 133 -20.60 -13.32 5.71
C ASP A 133 -20.85 -14.80 6.04
N VAL A 134 -20.16 -15.71 5.37
CA VAL A 134 -20.28 -17.16 5.60
C VAL A 134 -19.87 -17.55 7.02
N LEU A 135 -18.76 -17.00 7.53
CA LEU A 135 -18.30 -17.28 8.90
C LEU A 135 -19.25 -16.69 9.95
N SER A 136 -19.84 -15.52 9.71
CA SER A 136 -20.84 -14.93 10.61
C SER A 136 -22.10 -15.80 10.69
N GLY A 137 -22.53 -16.37 9.55
CA GLY A 137 -23.64 -17.32 9.49
C GLY A 137 -23.37 -18.62 10.25
N GLN A 138 -22.15 -19.15 10.16
CA GLN A 138 -21.72 -20.33 10.91
C GLN A 138 -21.70 -20.06 12.42
N TYR A 139 -21.12 -18.93 12.84
CA TYR A 139 -21.06 -18.53 14.26
C TYR A 139 -22.46 -18.33 14.87
N SER A 140 -23.39 -17.71 14.12
CA SER A 140 -24.76 -17.53 14.58
C SER A 140 -25.50 -18.86 14.75
N ARG A 141 -25.28 -19.83 13.85
CA ARG A 141 -25.93 -21.15 13.88
C ARG A 141 -25.41 -22.05 15.01
N SER A 142 -24.12 -21.97 15.34
CA SER A 142 -23.54 -22.68 16.49
C SER A 142 -24.00 -22.12 17.84
N ARG A 143 -24.27 -20.81 17.92
CA ARG A 143 -24.75 -20.16 19.16
C ARG A 143 -26.19 -20.56 19.49
N ASP A 144 -27.07 -20.67 18.49
CA ASP A 144 -28.44 -21.16 18.72
C ASP A 144 -28.43 -22.60 19.27
N SER A 145 -27.58 -23.49 18.74
CA SER A 145 -27.53 -24.90 19.19
C SER A 145 -27.07 -25.12 20.63
N SER A 146 -26.36 -24.17 21.24
CA SER A 146 -25.87 -24.26 22.63
C SER A 146 -26.79 -23.59 23.65
N THR A 147 -27.86 -22.94 23.22
CA THR A 147 -28.90 -22.36 24.09
C THR A 147 -30.10 -23.30 24.32
N PHE A 148 -30.14 -24.43 23.62
CA PHE A 148 -31.14 -25.48 23.79
C PHE A 148 -30.67 -26.66 24.70
N VAL A 149 -29.56 -26.48 25.42
CA VAL A 149 -29.06 -27.40 26.46
C VAL A 149 -29.00 -26.66 27.78
#